data_AF-A0A423PKG8-F1
#
_entry.id   AF-A0A423PKG8-F1
#
_cell.length_a   1.000
_cell.length_b   1.000
_cell.length_c   1.000
_cell.angle_alpha   90.00
_cell.angle_beta   90.00
_cell.angle_gamma   90.00
#
_symmetry.space_group_name_H-M   'P 1'
#
loop_
_entity.id
_entity.type
_entity.pdbx_description
1 polymer ?
#
loop_
_entity_poly.entity_id
_entity_poly.type
_entity_poly.pdbx_seq_one_letter_code
_entity_poly.pdbx_strand_id
1 'polypeptide(L)'
;MWLALGLLLFFAWLIHTDIQLDRESKAFPAYANAKNTLRNIEQRLEAIDNGMPEQNKLSWVSQDLSAGKERSLLQKIAKRHRKTIADFQALNVSSDISETMDVFQRTDVRCLGVIYIFFTVSMLIFGFTGWKRKVHDVDMELRAIDLTARKKELEKLELELAEKRGVSNE
;
A
#
# COMPACT_ATOMS: atom_id res chain seq x y z
N MET A 1 5.60 -12.61 -18.31
CA MET A 1 5.65 -13.10 -16.91
C MET A 1 6.44 -12.16 -16.00
N TRP A 2 7.67 -11.77 -16.34
CA TRP A 2 8.52 -10.93 -15.47
C TRP A 2 7.92 -9.60 -15.03
N LEU A 3 7.19 -8.88 -15.91
CA LEU A 3 6.51 -7.62 -15.55
C LEU A 3 5.38 -7.83 -14.53
N ALA A 4 4.61 -8.92 -14.66
CA ALA A 4 3.54 -9.25 -13.70
C ALA A 4 4.12 -9.65 -12.34
N LEU A 5 5.24 -10.38 -12.33
CA LEU A 5 5.96 -10.72 -11.11
C LEU A 5 6.52 -9.46 -10.42
N GLY A 6 7.09 -8.53 -11.19
CA GLY A 6 7.56 -7.25 -10.68
C GLY A 6 6.44 -6.40 -10.08
N LEU A 7 5.26 -6.40 -10.72
CA LEU A 7 4.08 -5.70 -10.20
C LEU A 7 3.58 -6.33 -8.89
N LEU A 8 3.53 -7.67 -8.80
CA LEU A 8 3.15 -8.37 -7.57
C LEU A 8 4.12 -8.10 -6.43
N LEU A 9 5.44 -8.12 -6.69
CA LEU A 9 6.47 -7.77 -5.71
C LEU A 9 6.32 -6.31 -5.24
N PHE A 10 6.03 -5.40 -6.16
CA PHE A 10 5.79 -4.00 -5.82
C PHE A 10 4.57 -3.82 -4.90
N PHE A 11 3.46 -4.51 -5.19
CA PHE A 11 2.28 -4.49 -4.32
C PHE A 11 2.55 -5.12 -2.95
N ALA A 12 3.24 -6.25 -2.90
CA ALA A 12 3.62 -6.90 -1.64
C ALA A 12 4.49 -5.96 -0.77
N TRP A 13 5.42 -5.25 -1.40
CA TRP A 13 6.26 -4.26 -0.75
C TRP A 13 5.49 -3.02 -0.28
N LEU A 14 4.53 -2.52 -1.07
CA LEU A 14 3.64 -1.42 -0.66
C LEU A 14 2.82 -1.81 0.58
N ILE A 15 2.22 -3.01 0.59
CA ILE A 15 1.45 -3.51 1.72
C ILE A 15 2.35 -3.62 2.97
N HIS A 16 3.56 -4.13 2.80
CA HIS A 16 4.52 -4.24 3.90
C HIS A 16 4.86 -2.86 4.49
N THR A 17 5.10 -1.87 3.62
CA THR A 17 5.40 -0.49 4.04
C THR A 17 4.21 0.13 4.76
N ASP A 18 2.99 -0.04 4.26
CA ASP A 18 1.76 0.46 4.87
C ASP A 18 1.52 -0.11 6.28
N ILE A 19 1.70 -1.42 6.45
CA ILE A 19 1.58 -2.08 7.76
C ILE A 19 2.60 -1.51 8.75
N GLN A 20 3.83 -1.27 8.31
CA GLN A 20 4.84 -0.70 9.18
C GLN A 20 4.51 0.75 9.53
N LEU A 21 4.10 1.56 8.55
CA LEU A 21 3.71 2.97 8.76
C LEU A 21 2.53 3.09 9.73
N ASP A 22 1.54 2.19 9.65
CA ASP A 22 0.41 2.14 10.57
C ASP A 22 0.88 1.84 12.01
N ARG A 23 1.82 0.91 12.19
CA ARG A 23 2.44 0.63 13.49
C ARG A 23 3.18 1.85 14.05
N GLU A 24 3.96 2.54 13.22
CA GLU A 24 4.67 3.75 13.64
C GLU A 24 3.68 4.87 14.01
N SER A 25 2.67 5.10 13.17
CA SER A 25 1.68 6.17 13.36
C SER A 25 0.88 6.02 14.66
N LYS A 26 0.62 4.78 15.08
CA LYS A 26 -0.06 4.48 16.35
C LYS A 26 0.85 4.70 17.55
N ALA A 27 2.15 4.42 17.41
CA ALA A 27 3.10 4.51 18.52
C ALA A 27 3.73 5.91 18.67
N PHE A 28 3.83 6.67 17.59
CA PHE A 28 4.48 7.98 17.55
C PHE A 28 3.81 9.05 18.46
N PRO A 29 2.48 9.18 18.53
CA PRO A 29 1.84 10.14 19.43
C PRO A 29 2.18 9.87 20.90
N ALA A 30 2.23 8.58 21.30
CA ALA A 30 2.59 8.19 22.66
C ALA A 30 4.05 8.55 22.97
N TYR A 31 4.97 8.31 22.02
CA TYR A 31 6.37 8.71 22.13
C TYR A 31 6.54 10.23 22.21
N ALA A 32 5.91 10.99 21.30
CA ALA A 32 5.98 12.45 21.27
C ALA A 32 5.44 13.05 22.58
N ASN A 33 4.30 12.55 23.06
CA ASN A 33 3.73 12.96 24.34
C ASN A 33 4.65 12.62 25.52
N ALA A 34 5.23 11.41 25.54
CA ALA A 34 6.15 11.00 26.60
C ALA A 34 7.41 11.89 26.63
N LYS A 35 7.98 12.23 25.47
CA LYS A 35 9.15 13.11 25.35
C LYS A 35 8.84 14.53 25.83
N ASN A 36 7.71 15.09 25.41
CA ASN A 36 7.33 16.46 25.79
C ASN A 36 6.97 16.55 27.28
N THR A 37 6.25 15.55 27.79
CA THR A 37 5.90 15.45 29.22
C THR A 37 7.15 15.27 30.08
N LEU A 38 8.09 14.42 29.65
CA LEU A 38 9.36 14.23 30.37
C LEU A 38 10.14 15.54 30.50
N ARG A 39 10.25 16.31 29.41
CA ARG A 39 10.92 17.63 29.43
C ARG A 39 10.30 18.57 30.47
N ASN A 40 8.97 18.64 30.49
CA ASN A 40 8.26 19.49 31.45
C ASN A 40 8.45 19.01 32.90
N ILE A 41 8.48 17.69 33.11
CA ILE A 41 8.75 17.10 34.44
C ILE A 41 10.19 17.41 34.89
N GLU A 42 11.17 17.30 34.00
CA GLU A 42 12.57 17.59 34.30
C GLU A 42 12.77 19.08 34.66
N GLN A 43 12.16 20.00 33.90
CA GLN A 43 12.16 21.43 34.23
C GLN A 43 11.50 21.74 35.58
N ARG A 44 10.44 21.01 35.94
CA ARG A 44 9.79 21.16 37.26
C ARG A 44 10.65 20.60 38.38
N LEU A 45 11.27 19.45 38.19
CA LEU A 45 12.20 18.86 39.17
C LEU A 45 13.39 19.80 39.41
N GLU A 46 13.94 20.40 38.36
CA GLU A 46 15.02 21.38 38.46
C GLU A 46 14.59 22.64 39.24
N ALA A 47 13.37 23.15 38.99
CA ALA A 47 12.81 24.27 39.76
C ALA A 47 12.65 23.95 41.26
N ILE A 48 12.21 22.73 41.60
CA ILE A 48 12.11 22.26 42.99
C ILE A 48 13.50 22.17 43.63
N ASP A 49 14.49 21.62 42.91
CA ASP A 49 15.85 21.44 43.42
C ASP A 49 16.60 22.76 43.61
N ASN A 50 16.30 23.77 42.78
CA ASN A 50 16.82 25.13 42.89
C ASN A 50 16.09 26.00 43.93
N GLY A 51 15.15 25.43 44.71
CA GLY A 51 14.42 26.16 45.73
C GLY A 51 13.39 27.17 45.17
N MET A 52 12.94 26.99 43.93
CA MET A 52 11.94 27.83 43.26
C MET A 52 10.62 27.06 43.03
N PRO A 53 9.89 26.68 44.09
CA PRO A 53 8.71 25.81 44.01
C PRO A 53 7.50 26.45 43.32
N GLU A 54 7.54 27.76 43.05
CA GLU A 54 6.49 28.47 42.33
C GLU A 54 6.67 28.48 40.81
N GLN A 55 7.87 28.13 40.30
CA GLN A 55 8.16 28.13 38.87
C GLN A 55 7.79 26.81 38.18
N ASN A 56 7.34 26.88 36.93
CA ASN A 56 7.08 25.71 36.08
C ASN A 56 6.07 24.70 36.67
N LYS A 57 5.09 25.16 37.47
CA LYS A 57 4.04 24.28 38.01
C LYS A 57 3.31 23.56 36.88
N LEU A 58 3.19 22.24 37.01
CA LEU A 58 2.52 21.40 36.03
C LEU A 58 1.02 21.40 36.33
N SER A 59 0.20 21.75 35.34
CA SER A 59 -1.26 21.92 35.49
C SER A 59 -2.00 20.65 35.93
N TRP A 60 -1.43 19.48 35.68
CA TRP A 60 -2.00 18.18 36.03
C TRP A 60 -1.52 17.65 37.38
N VAL A 61 -0.55 18.31 38.03
CA VAL A 61 -0.12 17.99 39.39
C VAL A 61 -0.98 18.79 40.37
N SER A 62 -1.51 18.14 41.39
CA SER A 62 -2.28 18.84 42.44
C SER A 62 -1.40 19.88 43.13
N GLN A 63 -1.90 21.13 43.19
CA GLN A 63 -1.17 22.27 43.73
C GLN A 63 -0.97 22.20 45.26
N ASP A 64 -1.70 21.30 45.92
CA ASP A 64 -1.69 21.13 47.38
C ASP A 64 -0.60 20.15 47.85
N LEU A 65 0.16 19.55 46.93
CA LEU A 65 1.27 18.66 47.30
C LEU A 65 2.46 19.44 47.84
N SER A 66 3.06 18.94 48.93
CA SER A 66 4.35 19.44 49.39
C SER A 66 5.46 19.12 48.37
N ALA A 67 6.43 20.01 48.21
CA ALA A 67 7.52 19.90 47.23
C ALA A 67 8.25 18.55 47.28
N GLY A 68 8.45 17.97 48.47
CA GLY A 68 9.07 16.65 48.63
C GLY A 68 8.20 15.49 48.10
N LYS A 69 6.89 15.53 48.34
CA LYS A 69 5.95 14.54 47.80
C LYS A 69 5.82 14.68 46.29
N GLU A 70 5.71 15.93 45.81
CA GLU A 70 5.69 16.24 44.38
C GLU A 70 6.92 15.70 43.68
N ARG A 71 8.13 15.94 44.22
CA ARG A 71 9.39 15.43 43.68
C ARG A 71 9.38 13.91 43.51
N SER A 72 8.97 13.17 44.54
CA SER A 72 8.93 11.70 44.47
C SER A 72 7.93 11.18 43.43
N LEU A 73 6.77 11.84 43.30
CA LEU A 73 5.76 11.53 42.29
C LEU A 73 6.31 11.79 40.89
N LEU A 74 6.89 12.96 40.66
CA LEU A 74 7.47 13.37 39.39
C LEU A 74 8.62 12.45 38.96
N GLN A 75 9.50 12.03 39.89
CA GLN A 75 10.55 11.06 39.59
C GLN A 75 9.97 9.70 39.15
N LYS A 76 8.89 9.23 39.78
CA LYS A 76 8.23 7.97 39.41
C LYS A 76 7.61 8.05 38.01
N ILE A 77 6.98 9.18 37.69
CA ILE A 77 6.38 9.43 36.37
C ILE A 77 7.48 9.61 35.31
N ALA A 78 8.54 10.36 35.60
CA ALA A 78 9.70 10.53 34.72
C ALA A 78 10.34 9.19 34.38
N LYS A 79 10.52 8.29 35.37
CA LYS A 79 11.03 6.94 35.14
C LYS A 79 10.15 6.14 34.16
N ARG A 80 8.83 6.28 34.26
CA ARG A 80 7.89 5.64 33.32
C ARG A 80 8.04 6.21 31.90
N HIS A 81 8.09 7.52 31.74
CA HIS A 81 8.27 8.14 30.42
C HIS A 81 9.64 7.83 29.80
N ARG A 82 10.72 7.82 30.58
CA ARG A 82 12.04 7.38 30.12
C ARG A 82 12.02 5.94 29.62
N LYS A 83 11.31 5.05 30.32
CA LYS A 83 11.12 3.67 29.86
C LYS A 83 10.35 3.63 28.54
N THR A 84 9.23 4.35 28.41
CA THR A 84 8.47 4.43 27.15
C THR A 84 9.30 4.95 25.99
N ILE A 85 10.16 5.95 26.22
CA ILE A 85 11.07 6.51 25.21
C ILE A 85 12.12 5.47 24.81
N ALA A 86 12.73 4.78 25.78
CA ALA A 86 13.72 3.75 25.53
C ALA A 86 13.12 2.55 24.79
N ASP A 87 11.93 2.09 25.19
CA ASP A 87 11.21 1.00 24.54
C ASP A 87 10.88 1.37 23.08
N PHE A 88 10.46 2.62 22.82
CA PHE A 88 10.21 3.10 21.46
C PHE A 88 11.49 3.20 20.61
N GLN A 89 12.59 3.69 21.18
CA GLN A 89 13.89 3.76 20.49
C GLN A 89 14.47 2.37 20.21
N ALA A 90 14.30 1.42 21.13
CA ALA A 90 14.78 0.04 20.98
C ALA A 90 14.02 -0.74 19.90
N LEU A 91 12.79 -0.33 19.56
CA LEU A 91 11.99 -0.94 18.51
C LEU A 91 12.48 -0.58 17.08
N ASN A 92 13.58 0.17 16.91
CA ASN A 92 14.15 0.55 15.60
C ASN A 92 13.14 1.17 14.61
N VAL A 93 12.09 1.81 15.14
CA VAL A 93 10.96 2.43 14.41
C VAL A 93 11.40 3.73 13.71
N SER A 94 12.66 3.85 13.28
CA SER A 94 13.15 5.09 12.70
C SER A 94 14.28 4.97 11.68
N SER A 95 15.06 3.88 11.64
CA SER A 95 16.16 3.79 10.65
C SER A 95 15.64 3.34 9.28
N ASP A 96 14.95 2.20 9.22
CA ASP A 96 14.68 1.55 7.93
C ASP A 96 13.53 2.20 7.16
N ILE A 97 12.52 2.71 7.87
CA ILE A 97 11.36 3.38 7.24
C ILE A 97 11.70 4.80 6.81
N SER A 98 12.45 5.55 7.62
CA SER A 98 12.86 6.90 7.25
C SER A 98 13.70 6.87 5.97
N GLU A 99 14.63 5.93 5.85
CA GLU A 99 15.48 5.81 4.67
C GLU A 99 14.67 5.38 3.43
N THR A 100 13.73 4.44 3.58
CA THR A 100 12.85 4.03 2.45
C THR A 100 11.82 5.10 2.09
N MET A 101 11.31 5.87 3.05
CA MET A 101 10.45 7.02 2.80
C MET A 101 11.21 8.17 2.12
N ASP A 102 12.47 8.40 2.48
CA ASP A 102 13.32 9.38 1.81
C ASP A 102 13.49 9.03 0.33
N VAL A 103 13.72 7.76 0.02
CA VAL A 103 13.76 7.27 -1.37
C VAL A 103 12.44 7.54 -2.10
N PHE A 104 11.30 7.37 -1.42
CA PHE A 104 9.99 7.69 -1.97
C PHE A 104 9.71 9.18 -2.11
N GLN A 105 10.32 10.04 -1.29
CA GLN A 105 10.20 11.48 -1.40
C GLN A 105 10.99 12.05 -2.57
N ARG A 106 11.99 11.31 -3.07
CA ARG A 106 12.72 11.69 -4.28
C ARG A 106 11.78 11.70 -5.48
N THR A 107 11.61 12.89 -6.06
CA THR A 107 10.79 13.13 -7.26
C THR A 107 11.17 12.21 -8.43
N ASP A 108 12.46 11.91 -8.57
CA ASP A 108 12.99 11.04 -9.63
C ASP A 108 12.39 9.63 -9.56
N VAL A 109 12.32 9.06 -8.35
CA VAL A 109 11.81 7.71 -8.10
C VAL A 109 10.30 7.65 -8.33
N ARG A 110 9.57 8.71 -7.93
CA ARG A 110 8.13 8.83 -8.21
C ARG A 110 7.86 8.88 -9.70
N CYS A 111 8.64 9.66 -10.45
CA CYS A 111 8.48 9.78 -11.89
C CYS A 111 8.73 8.45 -12.61
N LEU A 112 9.81 7.74 -12.23
CA LEU A 112 10.11 6.40 -12.74
C LEU A 112 9.01 5.38 -12.40
N GLY A 113 8.46 5.42 -11.19
CA GLY A 113 7.34 4.56 -10.79
C GLY A 113 6.09 4.78 -11.64
N VAL A 114 5.72 6.05 -11.88
CA VAL A 114 4.57 6.40 -12.73
C VAL A 114 4.79 5.93 -14.17
N ILE A 115 5.97 6.16 -14.73
CA ILE A 115 6.33 5.70 -16.08
C ILE A 115 6.23 4.17 -16.17
N TYR A 116 6.77 3.45 -15.19
CA TYR A 116 6.71 1.99 -15.14
C TYR A 116 5.29 1.46 -15.11
N ILE A 117 4.42 2.04 -14.25
CA ILE A 117 3.00 1.66 -14.17
C ILE A 117 2.32 1.93 -15.52
N PHE A 118 2.53 3.10 -16.10
CA PHE A 118 1.95 3.48 -17.40
C PHE A 118 2.37 2.50 -18.51
N PHE A 119 3.65 2.15 -18.59
CA PHE A 119 4.14 1.18 -19.56
C PHE A 119 3.56 -0.21 -19.34
N THR A 120 3.46 -0.66 -18.09
CA THR A 120 2.93 -1.98 -17.74
C THR A 120 1.46 -2.11 -18.12
N VAL A 121 0.65 -1.10 -17.77
CA VAL A 121 -0.78 -1.05 -18.13
C VAL A 121 -0.95 -0.97 -19.65
N SER A 122 -0.18 -0.12 -20.31
CA SER A 122 -0.22 0.01 -21.77
C SER A 122 0.11 -1.31 -22.45
N MET A 123 1.21 -1.98 -22.06
CA MET A 123 1.57 -3.29 -22.61
C MET A 123 0.49 -4.36 -22.38
N LEU A 124 -0.18 -4.34 -21.22
CA LEU A 124 -1.29 -5.24 -20.93
C LEU A 124 -2.47 -5.01 -21.88
N ILE A 125 -2.87 -3.75 -22.07
CA ILE A 125 -3.99 -3.38 -22.96
C ILE A 125 -3.64 -3.73 -24.42
N PHE A 126 -2.48 -3.31 -24.91
CA PHE A 126 -2.06 -3.60 -26.28
C PHE A 126 -1.85 -5.09 -26.51
N GLY A 127 -1.24 -5.79 -25.56
CA GLY A 127 -1.05 -7.24 -25.62
C GLY A 127 -2.37 -8.00 -25.67
N PHE A 128 -3.33 -7.63 -24.82
CA PHE A 128 -4.66 -8.25 -24.80
C PHE A 128 -5.45 -7.95 -26.07
N THR A 129 -5.39 -6.70 -26.56
CA THR A 129 -6.10 -6.28 -27.78
C THR A 129 -5.52 -6.98 -29.01
N GLY A 130 -4.19 -7.06 -29.12
CA GLY A 130 -3.52 -7.77 -30.20
C GLY A 130 -3.80 -9.28 -30.17
N TRP A 131 -3.80 -9.88 -28.98
CA TRP A 131 -4.16 -11.29 -28.80
C TRP A 131 -5.61 -11.55 -29.19
N LYS A 132 -6.56 -10.73 -28.71
CA LYS A 132 -7.97 -10.82 -29.05
C LYS A 132 -8.18 -10.76 -30.56
N ARG A 133 -7.57 -9.78 -31.23
CA ARG A 133 -7.68 -9.63 -32.69
C ARG A 133 -7.12 -10.84 -33.43
N LYS A 134 -5.98 -11.38 -32.98
CA LYS A 134 -5.34 -12.51 -33.65
C LYS A 134 -6.06 -13.83 -33.45
N VAL A 135 -6.61 -14.07 -32.26
CA VAL A 135 -7.21 -15.37 -31.90
C VAL A 135 -8.71 -15.38 -32.11
N HIS A 136 -9.40 -14.32 -31.72
CA HIS A 136 -10.86 -14.32 -31.73
C HIS A 136 -11.45 -13.85 -33.06
N ASP A 137 -10.94 -12.75 -33.62
CA ASP A 137 -11.50 -12.20 -34.86
C ASP A 137 -11.17 -13.11 -36.06
N VAL A 138 -9.95 -13.67 -36.11
CA VAL A 138 -9.54 -14.61 -37.17
C VAL A 138 -10.35 -15.92 -37.10
N ASP A 139 -10.61 -16.46 -35.90
CA ASP A 139 -11.43 -17.67 -35.74
C ASP A 139 -12.90 -17.41 -36.11
N MET A 140 -13.41 -16.22 -35.80
CA MET A 140 -14.75 -15.78 -36.21
C MET A 140 -14.86 -15.67 -37.74
N GLU A 141 -13.88 -15.07 -38.42
CA GLU A 141 -13.86 -14.97 -39.88
C GLU A 141 -13.76 -16.35 -40.54
N LEU A 142 -12.89 -17.24 -40.04
CA LEU A 142 -12.77 -18.61 -40.54
C LEU A 142 -14.07 -19.40 -40.39
N ARG A 143 -14.75 -19.30 -39.23
CA ARG A 143 -16.06 -19.93 -39.02
C ARG A 143 -17.14 -19.38 -39.92
N ALA A 144 -17.14 -18.07 -40.18
CA ALA A 144 -18.08 -17.46 -41.10
C ALA A 144 -17.89 -18.01 -42.53
N ILE A 145 -16.64 -18.14 -42.97
CA ILE A 145 -16.31 -18.72 -44.27
C ILE A 145 -16.74 -20.20 -44.33
N ASP A 146 -16.45 -21.02 -43.32
CA ASP A 146 -16.84 -22.44 -43.28
C ASP A 146 -18.38 -22.59 -43.33
N LEU A 147 -19.11 -21.75 -42.60
CA LEU A 147 -20.58 -21.74 -42.66
C LEU A 147 -21.10 -21.39 -44.07
N THR A 148 -20.48 -20.44 -44.75
CA THR A 148 -20.89 -20.11 -46.13
C THR A 148 -20.55 -21.22 -47.12
N ALA A 149 -19.44 -21.93 -46.94
CA ALA A 149 -19.07 -23.07 -47.77
C ALA A 149 -20.06 -24.22 -47.61
N ARG A 150 -20.37 -24.61 -46.36
CA ARG A 150 -21.35 -25.68 -46.07
C ARG A 150 -22.75 -25.36 -46.59
N LYS A 151 -23.17 -24.09 -46.52
CA LYS A 151 -24.46 -23.67 -47.11
C LYS A 151 -24.50 -23.91 -48.62
N LYS A 152 -23.44 -23.53 -49.33
CA LYS A 152 -23.34 -23.76 -50.78
C LYS A 152 -23.28 -25.25 -51.13
N GLU A 153 -22.60 -26.06 -50.32
CA GLU A 153 -22.59 -27.51 -50.49
C GLU A 153 -23.99 -28.12 -50.30
N LEU A 154 -24.74 -27.67 -49.29
CA LEU A 154 -26.13 -28.09 -49.09
C LEU A 154 -27.02 -27.70 -50.26
N GLU A 155 -26.95 -26.45 -50.73
CA GLU A 155 -27.71 -26.01 -51.91
C GLU A 155 -27.39 -26.86 -53.15
N LYS A 156 -26.11 -27.20 -53.35
CA LYS A 156 -25.70 -28.09 -54.44
C LYS A 156 -26.28 -29.50 -54.30
N LEU A 157 -26.21 -30.08 -53.10
CA LEU A 157 -26.78 -31.40 -52.83
C LEU A 157 -28.29 -31.44 -53.00
N GLU A 158 -28.99 -30.37 -52.61
CA GLU A 158 -30.44 -30.24 -52.82
C GLU A 158 -30.80 -30.22 -54.32
N LEU A 159 -30.02 -29.52 -55.14
CA LEU A 159 -30.20 -29.51 -56.59
C LEU A 159 -29.94 -30.89 -57.22
N GLU A 160 -28.87 -31.57 -56.83
CA GLU A 160 -28.56 -32.93 -57.31
C GLU A 160 -29.65 -33.95 -56.91
N LEU A 161 -30.21 -33.81 -55.70
CA LEU A 161 -31.33 -34.64 -55.24
C LEU A 161 -32.63 -34.34 -56.00
N ALA A 162 -32.91 -33.07 -56.29
CA ALA A 162 -34.07 -32.67 -57.07
C ALA A 162 -33.99 -33.22 -58.50
N GLU A 163 -32.81 -33.17 -59.13
CA GLU A 163 -32.56 -33.74 -60.45
C GLU A 163 -32.77 -35.26 -60.46
N LYS A 164 -32.18 -35.99 -59.50
CA LYS A 164 -32.37 -37.44 -59.41
C LYS A 164 -33.82 -37.86 -59.13
N ARG A 165 -34.57 -37.05 -58.38
CA ARG A 165 -36.01 -37.30 -58.14
C ARG A 165 -36.87 -37.01 -59.36
N GLY A 166 -36.51 -36.00 -60.16
CA GLY A 166 -37.16 -35.72 -61.45
C GLY A 166 -36.96 -36.85 -62.44
N VAL A 167 -35.75 -37.39 -62.53
CA VAL A 167 -35.39 -38.51 -63.43
C VAL A 167 -36.01 -39.84 -63.00
N SER A 168 -36.37 -40.02 -61.72
CA SER A 168 -37.00 -41.25 -61.23
C SER A 168 -38.51 -41.35 -61.50
N ASN A 169 -39.14 -40.29 -62.02
CA ASN A 169 -40.58 -40.21 -62.29
C ASN A 169 -40.94 -40.27 -63.79
N GLU A 170 -39.96 -40.50 -64.66
CA GLU A 170 -40.14 -40.89 -66.07
C GLU A 170 -39.87 -42.39 -66.24
#